data_AF-A0A1B7W5N2-F1
#
_entry.id   AF-A0A1B7W5N2-F1
#
_cell.length_a   1.000
_cell.length_b   1.000
_cell.length_c   1.000
_cell.angle_alpha   90.00
_cell.angle_beta   90.00
_cell.angle_gamma   90.00
#
_symmetry.space_group_name_H-M   'P 1'
#
loop_
_entity.id
_entity.type
_entity.pdbx_description
1 polymer ?
#
loop_
_entity_poly.entity_id
_entity_poly.type
_entity_poly.pdbx_seq_one_letter_code
_entity_poly.pdbx_strand_id
1 'polypeptide(L)'
;MSYSQFTSIGKVKEAFGLKTQEGGRFIPAIEKIEPSATLKAYLEESIPISSSASEKARSEGIIYPVLLEVRKILNRQISLFSGEDFTVDESVGLNGICDFLLSSSPEVLEIEAPVIVIVEAKKADLRTGFGQCIAEMVAA
;
A
#
# COMPACT_ATOMS: atom_id res chain seq x y z
N MET A 1 -3.00 12.43 -16.13
CA MET A 1 -3.31 10.98 -16.01
C MET A 1 -3.71 10.69 -14.57
N SER A 2 -4.30 9.57 -14.18
CA SER A 2 -4.40 9.17 -12.77
C SER A 2 -3.53 7.95 -12.50
N TYR A 3 -3.27 7.60 -11.24
CA TYR A 3 -2.40 6.46 -10.88
C TYR A 3 -2.75 5.17 -11.66
N SER A 4 -4.05 4.87 -11.78
CA SER A 4 -4.57 3.71 -12.53
C SER A 4 -4.21 3.67 -14.03
N GLN A 5 -3.79 4.80 -14.62
CA GLN A 5 -3.41 4.87 -16.03
C GLN A 5 -1.94 4.44 -16.27
N PHE A 6 -1.14 4.33 -15.22
CA PHE A 6 0.19 3.73 -15.26
C PHE A 6 0.10 2.20 -15.27
N THR A 7 -0.28 1.64 -16.41
CA THR A 7 -0.57 0.20 -16.55
C THR A 7 0.68 -0.69 -16.71
N SER A 8 1.87 -0.11 -16.79
CA SER A 8 3.12 -0.86 -16.98
C SER A 8 4.33 -0.12 -16.40
N ILE A 9 5.38 -0.88 -16.05
CA ILE A 9 6.67 -0.35 -15.60
C ILE A 9 7.29 0.56 -16.68
N GLY A 10 7.14 0.22 -17.97
CA GLY A 10 7.66 1.03 -19.07
C GLY A 10 7.10 2.45 -19.10
N LYS A 11 5.77 2.58 -18.95
CA LYS A 11 5.09 3.88 -18.96
C LYS A 11 5.56 4.79 -17.82
N VAL A 12 5.64 4.26 -16.60
CA VAL A 12 6.06 5.06 -15.43
C VAL A 12 7.55 5.42 -15.51
N LYS A 13 8.40 4.55 -16.07
CA LYS A 13 9.81 4.87 -16.33
C LYS A 13 9.97 6.00 -17.34
N GLU A 14 9.21 5.97 -18.43
CA GLU A 14 9.23 7.02 -19.45
C GLU A 14 8.73 8.35 -18.88
N ALA A 15 7.62 8.33 -18.14
CA ALA A 15 7.01 9.52 -17.57
C ALA A 15 7.91 10.23 -16.54
N PHE A 16 8.61 9.49 -15.68
CA PHE A 16 9.38 10.06 -14.56
C PHE A 16 10.89 9.83 -14.67
N GLY A 17 11.40 9.40 -15.83
CA GLY A 17 12.83 9.20 -16.05
C GLY A 17 13.47 8.10 -15.19
N LEU A 18 12.71 7.08 -14.80
CA LEU A 18 13.16 6.06 -13.83
C LEU A 18 14.01 4.97 -14.48
N LYS A 19 14.94 4.41 -13.68
CA LYS A 19 15.73 3.23 -14.03
C LYS A 19 15.36 2.07 -13.11
N THR A 20 15.35 0.87 -13.67
CA THR A 20 15.15 -0.37 -12.92
C THR A 20 16.50 -0.96 -12.54
N GLN A 21 16.66 -1.36 -11.29
CA GLN A 21 17.76 -2.19 -10.84
C GLN A 21 17.21 -3.59 -10.58
N GLU A 22 17.72 -4.56 -11.32
CA GLU A 22 17.39 -5.97 -11.11
C GLU A 22 18.48 -6.66 -10.30
N GLY A 23 18.08 -7.59 -9.44
CA GLY A 23 18.98 -8.31 -8.55
C GLY A 23 19.33 -7.54 -7.27
N GLY A 24 19.79 -8.29 -6.27
CA GLY A 24 20.02 -7.77 -4.92
C GLY A 24 18.78 -7.84 -4.03
N ARG A 25 18.96 -7.48 -2.76
CA ARG A 25 17.90 -7.48 -1.75
C ARG A 25 17.71 -6.05 -1.25
N PHE A 26 16.55 -5.45 -1.52
CA PHE A 26 16.22 -4.09 -1.06
C PHE A 26 16.01 -4.04 0.45
N ILE A 27 15.21 -4.98 0.99
CA ILE A 27 14.92 -5.07 2.44
C ILE A 27 15.92 -6.02 3.09
N PRO A 28 16.76 -5.59 4.05
CA PRO A 28 17.70 -6.48 4.73
C PRO A 28 17.00 -7.65 5.43
N ALA A 29 17.75 -8.66 5.87
CA ALA A 29 17.18 -9.67 6.76
C ALA A 29 16.71 -8.96 8.04
N ILE A 30 15.41 -9.06 8.33
CA ILE A 30 14.79 -8.50 9.54
C ILE A 30 14.29 -9.64 10.43
N GLU A 31 14.24 -9.38 11.73
CA GLU A 31 13.60 -10.28 12.67
C GLU A 31 12.09 -10.31 12.45
N LYS A 32 11.49 -11.49 12.62
CA LYS A 32 10.03 -11.65 12.49
C LYS A 32 9.35 -11.04 13.71
N ILE A 33 8.25 -10.34 13.48
CA ILE A 33 7.38 -9.83 14.53
C ILE A 33 6.16 -10.74 14.63
N GLU A 34 5.90 -11.25 15.84
CA GLU A 34 4.71 -12.06 16.10
C GLU A 34 3.47 -11.16 16.20
N PRO A 35 2.34 -11.53 15.56
CA PRO A 35 1.11 -10.77 15.71
C PRO A 35 0.55 -10.91 17.14
N SER A 36 -0.07 -9.86 17.66
CA SER A 36 -0.71 -9.94 18.97
C SER A 36 -1.88 -10.92 18.99
N ALA A 37 -2.26 -11.36 20.20
CA ALA A 37 -3.41 -12.23 20.41
C ALA A 37 -4.70 -11.66 19.78
N THR A 38 -4.87 -10.34 19.80
CA THR A 38 -6.01 -9.66 19.18
C THR A 38 -6.03 -9.85 17.66
N LEU A 39 -4.90 -9.63 16.99
CA LEU A 39 -4.83 -9.81 15.54
C LEU A 39 -4.98 -11.29 15.17
N LYS A 40 -4.36 -12.20 15.93
CA LYS A 40 -4.49 -13.66 15.73
C LYS A 40 -5.96 -14.09 15.80
N ALA A 41 -6.67 -13.73 16.86
CA ALA A 41 -8.08 -14.08 17.02
C ALA A 41 -8.97 -13.47 15.93
N TYR A 42 -8.71 -12.22 15.51
CA TYR A 42 -9.46 -11.60 14.42
C TYR A 42 -9.26 -12.36 13.10
N LEU A 43 -8.00 -12.68 12.77
CA LEU A 43 -7.64 -13.38 11.53
C LEU A 43 -8.15 -14.83 11.49
N GLU A 44 -8.24 -15.51 12.63
CA GLU A 44 -8.86 -16.85 12.72
C GLU A 44 -10.31 -16.85 12.23
N GLU A 45 -11.07 -15.79 12.53
CA GLU A 45 -12.46 -15.63 12.10
C GLU A 45 -12.59 -15.05 10.69
N SER A 46 -11.73 -14.09 10.32
CA SER A 46 -11.88 -13.35 9.07
C SER A 46 -11.30 -14.08 7.85
N ILE A 47 -10.19 -14.81 7.99
CA ILE A 47 -9.54 -15.49 6.86
C ILE A 47 -10.48 -16.45 6.12
N PRO A 48 -11.26 -17.33 6.79
CA PRO A 48 -12.16 -18.27 6.11
C PRO A 48 -13.19 -17.62 5.18
N ILE A 49 -13.61 -16.39 5.48
CA ILE A 49 -14.62 -15.65 4.70
C ILE A 49 -14.01 -14.63 3.74
N SER A 50 -12.77 -14.18 3.98
CA SER A 50 -12.14 -13.12 3.21
C SER A 50 -11.17 -13.62 2.14
N SER A 51 -10.50 -14.75 2.33
CA SER A 51 -9.35 -15.15 1.49
C SER A 51 -9.69 -15.29 0.00
N SER A 52 -10.88 -15.83 -0.29
CA SER A 52 -11.35 -16.12 -1.65
C SER A 52 -12.53 -15.25 -2.09
N ALA A 53 -12.82 -14.19 -1.33
CA ALA A 53 -13.95 -13.32 -1.55
C ALA A 53 -13.57 -12.09 -2.42
N SER A 54 -14.32 -11.01 -2.30
CA SER A 54 -14.08 -9.76 -3.03
C SER A 54 -12.79 -9.07 -2.58
N GLU A 55 -12.30 -8.13 -3.40
CA GLU A 55 -11.22 -7.20 -3.03
C GLU A 55 -11.53 -6.49 -1.71
N LYS A 56 -12.78 -6.02 -1.56
CA LYS A 56 -13.28 -5.41 -0.31
C LYS A 56 -13.17 -6.36 0.89
N ALA A 57 -13.57 -7.63 0.74
CA ALA A 57 -13.52 -8.59 1.84
C ALA A 57 -12.08 -8.90 2.28
N ARG A 58 -11.12 -8.97 1.34
CA ARG A 58 -9.68 -9.11 1.67
C ARG A 58 -9.13 -7.85 2.33
N SER A 59 -9.48 -6.68 1.80
CA SER A 59 -9.08 -5.38 2.33
C SER A 59 -9.52 -5.21 3.79
N GLU A 60 -10.80 -5.42 4.08
CA GLU A 60 -11.36 -5.24 5.43
C GLU A 60 -11.00 -6.38 6.39
N GLY A 61 -10.99 -7.63 5.90
CA GLY A 61 -10.81 -8.80 6.77
C GLY A 61 -9.36 -9.22 6.98
N ILE A 62 -8.42 -8.77 6.14
CA ILE A 62 -7.02 -9.23 6.22
C ILE A 62 -6.06 -8.04 6.22
N ILE A 63 -6.11 -7.19 5.19
CA ILE A 63 -5.08 -6.16 4.98
C ILE A 63 -5.18 -5.06 6.06
N TYR A 64 -6.35 -4.45 6.22
CA TYR A 64 -6.55 -3.35 7.17
C TYR A 64 -6.22 -3.75 8.63
N PRO A 65 -6.68 -4.90 9.17
CA PRO A 65 -6.30 -5.35 10.52
C PRO A 65 -4.79 -5.52 10.70
N VAL A 66 -4.09 -6.04 9.69
CA VAL A 66 -2.62 -6.19 9.73
C VAL A 66 -1.94 -4.81 9.76
N LEU A 67 -2.35 -3.87 8.91
CA LEU A 67 -1.79 -2.52 8.90
C LEU A 67 -2.10 -1.75 10.20
N LEU A 68 -3.28 -1.96 10.77
CA LEU A 68 -3.64 -1.38 12.08
C LEU A 68 -2.75 -1.92 13.20
N GLU A 69 -2.39 -3.20 13.16
CA GLU A 69 -1.42 -3.78 14.10
C GLU A 69 -0.01 -3.17 13.90
N VAL A 70 0.44 -2.92 12.67
CA VAL A 70 1.70 -2.21 12.40
C VAL A 70 1.70 -0.84 13.08
N ARG A 71 0.62 -0.07 12.93
CA ARG A 71 0.45 1.22 13.62
C ARG A 71 0.54 1.08 15.14
N LYS A 72 -0.06 0.03 15.71
CA LYS A 72 0.00 -0.25 17.15
C LYS A 72 1.42 -0.62 17.61
N ILE A 73 2.12 -1.47 16.88
CA ILE A 73 3.52 -1.86 17.16
C ILE A 73 4.44 -0.64 17.15
N LEU A 74 4.23 0.29 16.22
CA LEU A 74 4.97 1.56 16.13
C LEU A 74 4.43 2.65 17.08
N ASN A 75 3.83 2.26 18.20
CA ASN A 75 3.33 3.16 19.24
C ASN A 75 2.41 4.28 18.71
N ARG A 76 1.65 4.00 17.65
CA ARG A 76 0.74 4.95 17.00
C ARG A 76 1.44 6.24 16.52
N GLN A 77 2.74 6.15 16.23
CA GLN A 77 3.54 7.25 15.66
C GLN A 77 3.45 7.34 14.14
N ILE A 78 2.65 6.46 13.53
CA ILE A 78 2.31 6.47 12.12
C ILE A 78 0.79 6.52 11.97
N SER A 79 0.34 6.92 10.80
CA SER A 79 -1.08 6.94 10.43
C SER A 79 -1.37 5.98 9.29
N LEU A 80 -2.60 5.46 9.28
CA LEU A 80 -3.09 4.51 8.29
C LEU A 80 -4.27 5.15 7.56
N PHE A 81 -4.15 5.24 6.25
CA PHE A 81 -5.20 5.70 5.34
C PHE A 81 -5.62 4.54 4.43
N SER A 82 -6.89 4.48 4.05
CA SER A 82 -7.47 3.37 3.29
C SER A 82 -8.51 3.91 2.30
N GLY A 83 -8.26 3.82 1.00
CA GLY A 83 -9.17 4.33 -0.01
C GLY A 83 -9.27 5.87 -0.03
N GLU A 84 -8.20 6.57 0.37
CA GLU A 84 -8.15 8.04 0.42
C GLU A 84 -7.62 8.63 -0.89
N ASP A 85 -8.04 9.86 -1.19
CA ASP A 85 -7.46 10.64 -2.30
C ASP A 85 -6.03 11.05 -1.96
N PHE A 86 -5.12 10.74 -2.87
CA PHE A 86 -3.71 11.07 -2.73
C PHE A 86 -3.22 11.86 -3.95
N THR A 87 -3.75 13.07 -4.10
CA THR A 87 -3.39 13.97 -5.19
C THR A 87 -2.19 14.86 -4.83
N VAL A 88 -1.07 14.63 -5.51
CA VAL A 88 0.19 15.37 -5.29
C VAL A 88 0.50 16.31 -6.45
N ASP A 89 0.36 15.84 -7.69
CA ASP A 89 0.52 16.67 -8.90
C ASP A 89 -0.34 16.14 -10.05
N GLU A 90 -1.50 16.76 -10.25
CA GLU A 90 -2.43 16.41 -11.32
C GLU A 90 -1.83 16.57 -12.73
N SER A 91 -0.90 17.50 -12.91
CA SER A 91 -0.36 17.87 -14.22
C SER A 91 0.47 16.74 -14.84
N VAL A 92 1.18 15.97 -14.01
CA VAL A 92 1.96 14.78 -14.40
C VAL A 92 1.24 13.48 -14.10
N GLY A 93 0.04 13.58 -13.52
CA GLY A 93 -0.85 12.47 -13.27
C GLY A 93 -0.63 11.70 -11.98
N LEU A 94 0.01 12.33 -11.00
CA LEU A 94 0.17 11.85 -9.64
C LEU A 94 -1.08 12.22 -8.82
N ASN A 95 -2.20 11.57 -9.14
CA ASN A 95 -3.50 11.75 -8.50
C ASN A 95 -4.35 10.48 -8.56
N GLY A 96 -5.29 10.37 -7.62
CA GLY A 96 -6.27 9.31 -7.54
C GLY A 96 -6.37 8.69 -6.15
N ILE A 97 -7.28 7.74 -6.02
CA ILE A 97 -7.52 6.98 -4.79
C ILE A 97 -6.46 5.88 -4.65
N CYS A 98 -5.76 5.88 -3.52
CA CYS A 98 -4.83 4.81 -3.15
C CYS A 98 -5.54 3.72 -2.33
N ASP A 99 -5.10 2.46 -2.47
CA ASP A 99 -5.68 1.36 -1.70
C ASP A 99 -5.37 1.54 -0.20
N PHE A 100 -4.08 1.61 0.18
CA PHE A 100 -3.66 1.94 1.54
C PHE A 100 -2.37 2.76 1.56
N LEU A 101 -2.26 3.64 2.54
CA LEU A 101 -1.05 4.42 2.83
C LEU A 101 -0.70 4.30 4.32
N LEU A 102 0.60 4.19 4.63
CA LEU A 102 1.14 4.43 5.96
C LEU A 102 1.98 5.70 5.96
N SER A 103 1.51 6.75 6.62
CA SER A 103 2.29 7.98 6.79
C SER A 103 3.21 7.88 7.99
N SER A 104 4.44 8.40 7.86
CA SER A 104 5.39 8.55 8.98
C SER A 104 5.05 9.73 9.93
N SER A 105 3.78 10.11 10.00
CA SER A 105 3.22 11.10 10.92
C SER A 105 2.08 10.48 11.75
N PRO A 106 1.87 10.89 13.00
CA PRO A 106 0.69 10.50 13.77
C PRO A 106 -0.59 11.25 13.35
N GLU A 107 -0.50 12.21 12.43
CA GLU A 107 -1.64 13.00 11.94
C GLU A 107 -2.60 12.14 11.10
N VAL A 108 -3.90 12.28 11.33
CA VAL A 108 -4.95 11.42 10.73
C VAL A 108 -5.91 12.17 9.83
N LEU A 109 -5.79 13.50 9.75
CA LEU A 109 -6.68 14.34 8.94
C LEU A 109 -6.11 14.58 7.54
N GLU A 110 -4.78 14.70 7.46
CA GLU A 110 -4.05 14.96 6.23
C GLU A 110 -2.94 13.92 6.07
N ILE A 111 -2.60 13.61 4.83
CA ILE A 111 -1.54 12.66 4.50
C ILE A 111 -0.20 13.41 4.49
N GLU A 112 0.65 13.12 5.47
CA GLU A 112 1.97 13.74 5.58
C GLU A 112 3.08 12.83 5.03
N ALA A 113 4.02 13.41 4.29
CA ALA A 113 5.19 12.71 3.78
C ALA A 113 6.25 12.48 4.90
N PRO A 114 7.06 11.41 4.80
CA PRO A 114 7.03 10.37 3.77
C PRO A 114 5.92 9.35 4.02
N VAL A 115 5.39 8.76 2.94
CA VAL A 115 4.39 7.68 3.02
C VAL A 115 4.89 6.36 2.42
N ILE A 116 4.44 5.24 2.99
CA ILE A 116 4.54 3.91 2.38
C ILE A 116 3.23 3.63 1.66
N VAL A 117 3.36 3.25 0.39
CA VAL A 117 2.23 2.86 -0.45
C VAL A 117 2.04 1.35 -0.42
N ILE A 118 0.80 0.89 -0.26
CA ILE A 118 0.43 -0.53 -0.40
C ILE A 118 -0.71 -0.63 -1.42
N VAL A 119 -0.47 -1.37 -2.51
CA VAL A 119 -1.43 -1.59 -3.60
C VAL A 119 -1.90 -3.06 -3.61
N GLU A 120 -3.19 -3.30 -3.77
CA GLU A 120 -3.75 -4.65 -3.88
C GLU A 120 -3.46 -5.27 -5.25
N ALA A 121 -3.00 -6.53 -5.24
CA ALA A 121 -2.87 -7.31 -6.45
C ALA A 121 -4.25 -7.73 -6.99
N LYS A 122 -4.70 -7.09 -8.06
CA LYS A 122 -5.98 -7.45 -8.71
C LYS A 122 -5.90 -8.83 -9.33
N LYS A 123 -6.85 -9.71 -8.97
CA LYS A 123 -6.93 -11.10 -9.46
C LYS A 123 -5.61 -11.89 -9.33
N ALA A 124 -4.83 -11.60 -8.29
CA ALA A 124 -3.49 -12.16 -8.06
C ALA A 124 -2.46 -11.88 -9.18
N ASP A 125 -2.72 -10.93 -10.10
CA ASP A 125 -1.75 -10.52 -11.12
C ASP A 125 -1.02 -9.23 -10.72
N LEU A 126 0.12 -9.42 -10.07
CA LEU A 126 1.02 -8.34 -9.66
C LEU A 126 1.49 -7.46 -10.82
N ARG A 127 1.58 -8.01 -12.04
CA ARG A 127 2.12 -7.26 -13.19
C ARG A 127 1.26 -6.08 -13.57
N THR A 128 -0.05 -6.19 -13.32
CA THR A 128 -1.01 -5.13 -13.60
C THR A 128 -0.92 -3.97 -12.61
N GLY A 129 -0.45 -4.24 -11.38
CA GLY A 129 -0.34 -3.24 -10.31
C GLY A 129 1.00 -2.50 -10.25
N PHE A 130 2.06 -3.01 -10.88
CA PHE A 130 3.41 -2.42 -10.72
C PHE A 130 3.52 -0.99 -11.22
N GLY A 131 2.96 -0.65 -12.38
CA GLY A 131 3.07 0.70 -12.91
C GLY A 131 2.37 1.73 -12.01
N GLN A 132 1.18 1.38 -11.52
CA GLN A 132 0.41 2.18 -10.57
C GLN A 132 1.17 2.34 -9.25
N CYS A 133 1.62 1.23 -8.66
CA CYS A 133 2.38 1.23 -7.40
C CYS A 133 3.64 2.10 -7.49
N ILE A 134 4.41 2.01 -8.59
CA ILE A 134 5.59 2.86 -8.78
C ILE A 134 5.20 4.34 -8.92
N ALA A 135 4.10 4.66 -9.61
CA ALA A 135 3.65 6.05 -9.75
C ALA A 135 3.20 6.62 -8.40
N GLU A 136 2.46 5.85 -7.60
CA GLU A 136 2.12 6.23 -6.22
C GLU A 136 3.38 6.40 -5.36
N MET A 137 4.41 5.56 -5.53
CA MET A 137 5.70 5.73 -4.85
C MET A 137 6.50 6.98 -5.29
N VAL A 138 6.28 7.48 -6.52
CA VAL A 138 6.90 8.75 -6.97
C VAL A 138 6.23 9.95 -6.30
N ALA A 139 4.93 9.84 -5.98
CA ALA A 139 4.19 10.87 -5.25
C ALA A 139 4.46 10.88 -3.74
N ALA A 140 4.90 9.73 -3.20
CA ALA A 140 5.04 9.42 -1.77
C ALA A 140 6.24 10.06 -1.03
#